data_AF-A0A9J6DK46-F1
#
_entry.id   AF-A0A9J6DK46-F1
#
_cell.length_a   1.000
_cell.length_b   1.000
_cell.length_c   1.000
_cell.angle_alpha   90.00
_cell.angle_beta   90.00
_cell.angle_gamma   90.00
#
_symmetry.space_group_name_H-M   'P 1'
#
loop_
_entity.id
_entity.type
_entity.pdbx_description
1 polymer ?
#
loop_
_entity_poly.entity_id
_entity_poly.type
_entity_poly.pdbx_seq_one_letter_code
_entity_poly.pdbx_strand_id
1 'polypeptide(L)'
;MGAEAICYPYKPTVQVCKICRSTVHRTDVCPTPNANMCSKCGTCDPTQGHECALNCTICGEEHATGDKSCRKKLKNVAPRISRVETPRRQTECTYAEKDFPQLEQHEQKPPHWFSSDREEAMLQNRQTSGSSSRS
;
A
#
# COMPACT_ATOMS: atom_id res chain seq x y z
N MET A 1 -10.28 -32.27 19.57
CA MET A 1 -9.66 -32.50 18.25
C MET A 1 -9.21 -31.14 17.73
N GLY A 2 -7.93 -30.81 17.87
CA GLY A 2 -7.37 -29.60 17.26
C GLY A 2 -6.80 -29.98 15.90
N ALA A 3 -7.47 -29.58 14.81
CA ALA A 3 -6.89 -29.72 13.49
C ALA A 3 -5.79 -28.66 13.35
N GLU A 4 -4.55 -29.11 13.26
CA GLU A 4 -3.42 -28.27 12.89
C GLU A 4 -3.64 -27.70 11.49
N ALA A 5 -3.92 -26.40 11.42
CA ALA A 5 -4.25 -25.71 10.19
C ALA A 5 -2.96 -25.49 9.37
N ILE A 6 -2.89 -26.12 8.20
CA ILE A 6 -1.81 -25.88 7.24
C ILE A 6 -1.94 -24.43 6.73
N CYS A 7 -0.95 -23.60 7.06
CA CYS A 7 -0.87 -22.23 6.58
C CYS A 7 -0.13 -22.19 5.23
N TYR A 8 -0.76 -21.60 4.22
CA TYR A 8 -0.11 -21.35 2.93
C TYR A 8 0.44 -19.92 2.86
N PRO A 9 1.66 -19.72 2.33
CA PRO A 9 2.18 -18.38 2.10
C PRO A 9 1.27 -17.57 1.18
N TYR A 10 0.91 -16.36 1.62
CA TYR A 10 0.18 -15.43 0.78
C TYR A 10 1.00 -15.03 -0.45
N LYS A 11 0.42 -15.17 -1.64
CA LYS A 11 1.03 -14.76 -2.91
C LYS A 11 0.27 -13.54 -3.45
N PRO A 12 0.87 -12.34 -3.48
CA PRO A 12 0.18 -11.15 -3.95
C PRO A 12 -0.11 -11.25 -5.44
N THR A 13 -1.35 -10.94 -5.84
CA THR A 13 -1.78 -10.89 -7.23
C THR A 13 -1.77 -9.46 -7.78
N VAL A 14 -1.67 -9.34 -9.10
CA VAL A 14 -1.90 -8.08 -9.81
C VAL A 14 -3.36 -7.68 -9.60
N GLN A 15 -3.57 -6.44 -9.11
CA GLN A 15 -4.89 -5.88 -8.91
C GLN A 15 -5.34 -5.22 -10.21
N VAL A 16 -6.59 -5.44 -10.57
CA VAL A 16 -7.21 -4.86 -11.76
C VAL A 16 -8.48 -4.14 -11.31
N CYS A 17 -8.69 -2.92 -11.81
CA CYS A 17 -9.93 -2.20 -11.61
C CYS A 17 -11.11 -3.01 -12.19
N LYS A 18 -12.16 -3.25 -11.41
CA LYS A 18 -13.31 -4.03 -11.87
C LYS A 18 -14.21 -3.26 -12.84
N ILE A 19 -14.07 -1.94 -12.87
CA ILE A 19 -14.87 -1.04 -13.71
C ILE A 19 -14.18 -0.86 -15.07
N CYS A 20 -13.01 -0.24 -15.10
CA CYS A 20 -12.32 0.08 -16.36
C CYS A 20 -11.26 -0.95 -16.79
N ARG A 21 -11.06 -2.03 -16.03
CA ARG A 21 -10.07 -3.10 -16.28
C ARG A 21 -8.60 -2.66 -16.35
N SER A 22 -8.27 -1.44 -15.92
CA SER A 22 -6.89 -0.96 -15.78
C SER A 22 -6.15 -1.62 -14.62
N THR A 23 -4.85 -1.84 -14.76
CA THR A 23 -3.95 -2.33 -13.69
C THR A 23 -3.32 -1.21 -12.87
N VAL A 24 -3.54 0.05 -13.24
CA VAL A 24 -2.87 1.22 -12.62
C VAL A 24 -3.51 1.62 -11.30
N HIS A 25 -4.83 1.47 -11.18
CA HIS A 25 -5.60 1.94 -10.05
C HIS A 25 -6.58 0.88 -9.54
N ARG A 26 -7.07 1.08 -8.32
CA ARG A 26 -8.07 0.20 -7.69
C ARG A 26 -9.48 0.69 -8.00
N THR A 27 -10.45 -0.18 -7.81
CA THR A 27 -11.86 0.09 -8.16
C THR A 27 -12.43 1.32 -7.45
N ASP A 28 -12.02 1.56 -6.20
CA ASP A 28 -12.43 2.67 -5.35
C ASP A 28 -11.92 4.05 -5.79
N VAL A 29 -10.81 4.09 -6.54
CA VAL A 29 -10.20 5.33 -7.06
C VAL A 29 -10.30 5.42 -8.58
N CYS A 30 -11.30 4.75 -9.16
CA CYS A 30 -11.47 4.72 -10.60
C CYS A 30 -11.88 6.10 -11.13
N PRO A 31 -11.16 6.67 -12.11
CA PRO A 31 -11.53 7.96 -12.70
C PRO A 31 -12.80 7.86 -13.56
N THR A 32 -13.19 6.66 -13.97
CA THR A 32 -14.35 6.41 -14.84
C THR A 32 -15.31 5.39 -14.21
N PRO A 33 -16.02 5.75 -13.12
CA PRO A 33 -16.86 4.82 -12.37
C PRO A 33 -18.07 4.30 -13.17
N ASN A 34 -18.52 5.06 -14.17
CA ASN A 34 -19.69 4.73 -14.99
C ASN A 34 -19.31 4.02 -16.31
N ALA A 35 -18.07 3.57 -16.48
CA ALA A 35 -17.67 2.86 -17.69
C ALA A 35 -18.38 1.50 -17.77
N ASN A 36 -19.11 1.28 -18.86
CA ASN A 36 -19.75 -0.01 -19.12
C ASN A 36 -18.79 -0.88 -19.94
N MET A 37 -17.96 -1.66 -19.26
CA MET A 37 -17.02 -2.57 -19.94
C MET A 37 -17.39 -4.02 -19.70
N CYS A 38 -17.23 -4.84 -20.73
CA CYS A 38 -17.46 -6.28 -20.59
C CYS A 38 -16.46 -6.89 -19.60
N SER A 39 -16.95 -7.57 -18.56
CA SER A 39 -16.10 -8.18 -17.53
C SER A 39 -15.21 -9.32 -18.05
N LYS A 40 -15.51 -9.85 -19.24
CA LYS A 40 -14.81 -10.97 -19.87
C LYS A 40 -13.76 -10.50 -20.89
N CYS A 41 -14.19 -9.78 -21.93
CA CYS A 41 -13.32 -9.32 -23.02
C CYS A 41 -12.74 -7.91 -22.83
N GLY A 42 -13.40 -7.05 -22.04
CA GLY A 42 -12.96 -5.67 -21.84
C GLY A 42 -13.36 -4.71 -22.96
N THR A 43 -14.24 -5.13 -23.85
CA THR A 43 -14.87 -4.22 -24.83
C THR A 43 -15.64 -3.13 -24.10
N CYS A 44 -15.47 -1.87 -24.53
CA CYS A 44 -16.23 -0.72 -24.06
C CYS A 44 -17.63 -0.72 -24.68
N ASP A 45 -18.63 -0.39 -23.88
CA ASP A 45 -20.05 -0.33 -24.24
C ASP A 45 -20.52 -1.55 -25.05
N PRO A 46 -20.34 -2.78 -24.52
CA PRO A 46 -20.72 -3.99 -25.22
C PRO A 46 -22.24 -4.02 -25.42
N THR A 47 -22.67 -4.33 -26.64
CA THR A 47 -24.08 -4.65 -26.90
C THR A 47 -24.47 -5.95 -26.20
N GLN A 48 -25.76 -6.07 -25.88
CA GLN A 48 -26.31 -7.29 -25.28
C GLN A 48 -26.17 -8.44 -26.30
N GLY A 49 -25.29 -9.39 -26.01
CA GLY A 49 -24.98 -10.50 -26.93
C GLY A 49 -23.79 -10.27 -27.88
N HIS A 50 -22.90 -9.32 -27.60
CA HIS A 50 -21.66 -9.19 -28.37
C HIS A 50 -20.83 -10.49 -28.39
N GLU A 51 -20.13 -10.72 -29.50
CA GLU A 51 -19.13 -11.78 -29.59
C GLU A 51 -18.00 -11.52 -28.59
N CYS A 52 -17.99 -12.30 -27.53
CA CYS A 52 -17.10 -12.09 -26.40
C CYS A 52 -15.89 -13.02 -26.50
N ALA A 53 -14.77 -12.50 -27.00
CA ALA A 53 -13.49 -13.20 -26.91
C ALA A 53 -12.89 -13.00 -25.51
N LEU A 54 -12.64 -14.09 -24.78
CA LEU A 54 -11.97 -14.00 -23.49
C LEU A 54 -10.59 -13.38 -23.70
N ASN A 55 -10.32 -12.26 -23.04
CA ASN A 55 -9.02 -11.62 -23.08
C ASN A 55 -8.62 -11.16 -21.69
N CYS A 56 -7.52 -11.73 -21.20
CA CYS A 56 -6.97 -11.41 -19.89
C CYS A 56 -6.25 -10.07 -19.93
N THR A 57 -6.74 -9.08 -19.21
CA THR A 57 -6.13 -7.73 -19.16
C THR A 57 -4.74 -7.70 -18.53
N ILE A 58 -4.31 -8.76 -17.84
CA ILE A 58 -2.99 -8.86 -17.22
C ILE A 58 -1.93 -9.37 -18.22
N CYS A 59 -2.29 -10.33 -19.07
CA CYS A 59 -1.31 -11.00 -19.95
C CYS A 59 -1.65 -10.98 -21.44
N GLY A 60 -2.88 -10.62 -21.81
CA GLY A 60 -3.37 -10.54 -23.19
C GLY A 60 -3.79 -11.88 -23.80
N GLU A 61 -3.79 -12.98 -23.03
CA GLU A 61 -4.12 -14.32 -23.54
C GLU A 61 -5.61 -14.66 -23.40
N GLU A 62 -6.04 -15.72 -24.11
CA GLU A 62 -7.42 -16.21 -24.15
C GLU A 62 -7.85 -16.91 -22.86
N HIS A 63 -8.11 -16.13 -21.82
CA HIS A 63 -8.73 -16.58 -20.58
C HIS A 63 -9.33 -15.40 -19.79
N ALA A 64 -10.12 -15.71 -18.77
CA ALA A 64 -10.68 -14.68 -17.90
C ALA A 64 -9.58 -14.02 -17.03
N THR A 65 -9.64 -12.71 -16.85
CA THR A 65 -8.70 -11.99 -15.97
C THR A 65 -8.71 -12.58 -14.56
N GLY A 66 -7.55 -13.03 -14.08
CA GLY A 66 -7.40 -13.63 -12.74
C GLY A 66 -7.51 -15.16 -12.69
N ASP A 67 -7.72 -15.81 -13.84
CA ASP A 67 -7.76 -17.27 -13.95
C ASP A 67 -6.43 -17.91 -13.48
N LYS A 68 -6.51 -19.15 -13.01
CA LYS A 68 -5.36 -19.94 -12.56
C LYS A 68 -4.35 -20.18 -13.68
N SER A 69 -4.82 -20.22 -14.92
CA SER A 69 -4.03 -20.30 -16.15
C SER A 69 -3.18 -19.04 -16.42
N CYS A 70 -3.50 -17.90 -15.81
CA CYS A 70 -2.76 -16.66 -16.03
C CYS A 70 -1.38 -16.71 -15.36
N ARG A 71 -0.35 -16.97 -16.17
CA ARG A 71 1.06 -17.02 -15.75
C ARG A 71 1.55 -15.72 -15.12
N LYS A 72 0.98 -14.58 -15.52
CA LYS A 72 1.35 -13.24 -15.05
C LYS A 72 0.45 -12.70 -13.92
N LYS A 73 -0.47 -13.50 -13.37
CA LYS A 73 -1.40 -13.02 -12.31
C LYS A 73 -0.69 -12.69 -11.00
N LEU A 74 0.41 -13.38 -10.70
CA LEU A 74 1.17 -13.18 -9.48
C LEU A 74 2.08 -11.98 -9.70
N LYS A 75 2.13 -11.06 -8.74
CA LYS A 75 3.14 -10.01 -8.75
C LYS A 75 4.51 -10.68 -8.61
N ASN A 76 5.44 -10.36 -9.50
CA ASN A 76 6.84 -10.73 -9.34
C ASN A 76 7.39 -9.98 -8.12
N VAL A 77 7.18 -10.54 -6.94
CA VAL A 77 7.91 -10.12 -5.74
C VAL A 77 9.27 -10.78 -5.88
N ALA A 78 10.29 -10.01 -6.24
CA ALA A 78 11.65 -10.50 -6.16
C ALA A 78 11.82 -11.11 -4.76
N PRO A 79 12.38 -12.33 -4.62
CA PRO A 79 12.74 -12.83 -3.31
C PRO A 79 13.56 -11.72 -2.63
N ARG A 80 13.23 -11.37 -1.38
CA ARG A 80 14.04 -10.39 -0.63
C ARG A 80 15.47 -10.93 -0.66
N ILE A 81 16.30 -10.36 -1.53
CA ILE A 81 17.71 -10.69 -1.61
C ILE A 81 18.21 -10.37 -0.21
N SER A 82 18.68 -11.40 0.51
CA SER A 82 19.34 -11.23 1.79
C SER A 82 20.30 -10.08 1.63
N ARG A 83 20.12 -9.03 2.44
CA ARG A 83 20.88 -7.79 2.42
C ARG A 83 22.36 -8.12 2.27
N VAL A 84 22.89 -8.04 1.05
CA VAL A 84 24.34 -8.03 0.85
C VAL A 84 24.77 -6.75 1.54
N GLU A 85 25.56 -6.88 2.59
CA GLU A 85 26.15 -5.75 3.29
C GLU A 85 27.10 -5.05 2.32
N THR A 86 26.55 -4.18 1.48
CA THR A 86 27.37 -3.25 0.71
C THR A 86 28.09 -2.38 1.75
N PRO A 87 29.44 -2.29 1.74
CA PRO A 87 30.13 -1.35 2.59
C PRO A 87 29.55 0.03 2.31
N ARG A 88 29.03 0.66 3.36
CA ARG A 88 28.46 2.01 3.34
C ARG A 88 29.51 2.92 2.70
N ARG A 89 29.41 3.22 1.41
CA ARG A 89 30.20 4.29 0.79
C ARG A 89 29.75 5.57 1.48
N GLN A 90 30.55 6.00 2.44
CA GLN A 90 30.51 7.33 3.02
C GLN A 90 31.01 8.28 1.94
N THR A 91 30.19 8.52 0.91
CA THR A 91 30.32 9.75 0.14
C THR A 91 29.51 10.76 0.93
N GLU A 92 30.21 11.51 1.77
CA GLU A 92 29.67 12.61 2.55
C GLU A 92 29.09 13.63 1.56
N CYS A 93 27.78 13.60 1.34
CA CYS A 93 27.10 14.74 0.77
C CYS A 93 27.09 15.84 1.83
N THR A 94 28.13 16.67 1.86
CA THR A 94 28.15 17.88 2.67
C THR A 94 27.17 18.88 2.04
N TYR A 95 25.91 18.86 2.48
CA TYR A 95 24.97 19.93 2.18
C TYR A 95 25.26 21.06 3.16
N ALA A 96 25.61 22.25 2.65
CA ALA A 96 25.88 23.37 3.54
C ALA A 96 24.56 23.86 4.14
N GLU A 97 24.58 24.30 5.40
CA GLU A 97 23.40 24.85 6.10
C GLU A 97 22.73 26.01 5.32
N LYS A 98 23.51 26.65 4.44
CA LYS A 98 23.12 27.76 3.57
C LYS A 98 22.22 27.36 2.40
N ASP A 99 22.18 26.07 2.05
CA ASP A 99 21.39 25.55 0.94
C ASP A 99 19.94 25.21 1.37
N PHE A 100 19.62 25.29 2.67
CA PHE A 100 18.25 25.09 3.16
C PHE A 100 17.48 26.42 3.22
N PRO A 101 16.37 26.57 2.47
CA PRO A 101 15.53 27.75 2.57
C PRO A 101 14.91 27.82 3.97
N GLN A 102 15.14 28.93 4.65
CA GLN A 102 14.67 29.15 6.01
C GLN A 102 13.18 29.52 5.96
N LEU A 103 12.32 28.52 6.18
CA LEU A 103 10.88 28.73 6.29
C LEU A 103 10.60 29.58 7.53
N GLU A 104 9.85 30.68 7.36
CA GLU A 104 9.43 31.54 8.46
C GLU A 104 8.64 30.73 9.48
N GLN A 105 8.97 30.92 10.76
CA GLN A 105 8.35 30.22 11.88
C GLN A 105 6.89 30.66 12.01
N HIS A 106 5.99 29.97 11.33
CA HIS A 106 4.57 30.09 11.61
C HIS A 106 4.31 29.49 13.00
N GLU A 107 3.93 30.35 13.95
CA GLU A 107 3.56 29.92 15.32
C GLU A 107 2.52 28.82 15.24
N GLN A 108 2.93 27.60 15.61
CA GLN A 108 2.04 26.45 15.64
C GLN A 108 1.15 26.59 16.87
N LYS A 109 -0.02 27.22 16.69
CA LYS A 109 -1.09 27.12 17.67
C LYS A 109 -1.43 25.63 17.81
N PRO A 110 -1.38 25.04 19.03
CA PRO A 110 -1.71 23.64 19.19
C PRO A 110 -3.10 23.37 18.65
N PRO A 111 -3.32 22.25 17.96
CA PRO A 111 -4.63 21.91 17.44
C PRO A 111 -5.62 21.82 18.62
N HIS A 112 -6.87 22.25 18.41
CA HIS A 112 -7.86 22.44 19.48
C HIS A 112 -8.10 21.23 20.40
N TRP A 113 -7.69 20.02 20.00
CA TRP A 113 -7.81 18.78 20.78
C TRP A 113 -6.66 18.57 21.78
N PHE A 114 -5.63 19.42 21.79
CA PHE A 114 -4.51 19.36 22.73
C PHE A 114 -4.88 20.07 24.05
N SER A 115 -5.57 19.35 24.95
CA SER A 115 -5.87 19.84 26.30
C SER A 115 -4.67 19.74 27.24
N SER A 116 -4.31 20.84 27.90
CA SER A 116 -3.21 20.93 28.87
C SER A 116 -3.32 19.92 30.02
N ASP A 117 -4.52 19.45 30.36
CA ASP A 117 -4.76 18.45 31.40
C ASP A 117 -4.04 17.11 31.13
N ARG A 118 -3.83 16.77 29.84
CA ARG A 118 -3.13 15.53 29.46
C ARG A 118 -1.62 15.63 29.67
N GLU A 119 -1.06 16.83 29.60
CA GLU A 119 0.38 17.07 29.82
C GLU A 119 0.73 16.95 31.30
N GLU A 120 -0.08 17.57 32.16
CA GLU A 120 0.01 17.44 33.64
C GLU A 120 -0.04 15.96 34.08
N ALA A 121 -0.97 15.18 33.51
CA ALA A 121 -1.08 13.75 33.82
C ALA A 121 0.17 12.94 33.42
N MET A 122 0.82 13.27 32.31
CA MET A 122 2.06 12.59 31.89
C MET A 122 3.26 12.98 32.77
N LEU A 123 3.34 14.23 33.22
CA LEU A 123 4.39 14.70 34.12
C LEU A 123 4.23 14.09 35.53
N GLN A 124 3.00 13.98 36.03
CA GLN A 124 2.70 13.36 37.33
C GLN A 124 2.99 11.85 37.34
N ASN A 125 2.67 11.14 36.25
CA ASN A 125 2.97 9.70 36.15
C ASN A 125 4.49 9.43 36.13
N ARG A 126 5.28 10.33 35.55
CA ARG A 126 6.75 10.21 35.54
C ARG A 126 7.36 10.39 36.93
N GLN A 127 6.76 11.23 37.77
CA GLN A 127 7.20 11.47 39.15
C GLN A 127 6.87 10.30 40.09
N THR A 128 5.76 9.59 39.86
CA THR A 128 5.33 8.46 40.70
C THR A 128 6.09 7.16 40.41
N SER A 129 6.63 6.98 39.20
CA SER A 129 7.42 5.80 38.82
C SER A 129 8.86 5.76 39.40
N GLY A 130 9.30 6.78 40.13
CA GLY A 130 10.68 6.92 40.62
C GLY A 130 10.96 6.45 42.05
N SER A 131 9.99 5.89 42.78
CA SER A 131 10.19 5.46 44.18
C SER A 131 9.68 4.04 44.42
N SER A 132 10.52 3.05 44.09
CA SER A 132 10.42 1.71 44.66
C SER A 132 11.83 1.21 44.98
N SER A 133 12.33 1.67 46.13
CA SER A 133 13.46 1.09 46.84
C SER A 133 13.02 0.87 48.29
N ARG A 134 13.16 -0.38 48.75
CA ARG A 134 12.99 -0.97 50.11
C ARG A 134 11.98 -2.13 50.05
N SER A 135 12.31 -3.33 50.49
CA SER A 135 13.10 -3.70 51.69
C SER A 135 14.07 -4.85 51.45
#